data_AF-A0A3L7UU85-F1
#
_entry.id   AF-A0A3L7UU85-F1
#
_cell.length_a   1.000
_cell.length_b   1.000
_cell.length_c   1.000
_cell.angle_alpha   90.00
_cell.angle_beta   90.00
_cell.angle_gamma   90.00
#
_symmetry.space_group_name_H-M   'P 1'
#
loop_
_entity.id
_entity.type
_entity.pdbx_description
1 polymer ?
#
loop_
_entity_poly.entity_id
_entity_poly.type
_entity_poly.pdbx_seq_one_letter_code
_entity_poly.pdbx_strand_id
1 'polypeptide(L)'
;MCVTQVLQPAVADEPEPRRRTLEVEVLIQSQPSYRIKSQEWGRVFQELGYSVKFREPRGGEAARIEDLDRDDFLATRVVAAMAADGSLRIGKQKFDIESTKLLTQSLDEIQRHGAKGPPDDSPTWGLTDEQFKEVTSLLGVPVENPVELQSSILALESIGLPANMRMKFTEAARQQALAERPASAPDTIELQGFTKGSAIAIVLAQYGLGFRPRYVAPGKYDMEIDRGNESHNLWPIGWKPEQSFSEILPSYFRAIPLDVEDVAIKSLVEAISEKMGVTHFSAASALTEKGLDINTLKYTRKDDRISPARLLTAVGDKLDLGFDVRVDEAGKMFLWVTTVDDAQAFRNRFAHVKQK
;
A
#
# COMPACT_ATOMS: atom_id res chain seq x y z
N MET A 1 4.99 -31.69 -43.71
CA MET A 1 3.87 -30.76 -43.51
C MET A 1 3.49 -30.82 -42.04
N CYS A 2 4.04 -29.92 -41.21
CA CYS A 2 3.67 -29.80 -39.80
C CYS A 2 2.84 -28.53 -39.66
N VAL A 3 1.61 -28.68 -39.18
CA VAL A 3 0.70 -27.59 -38.86
C VAL A 3 1.02 -27.16 -37.43
N THR A 4 1.65 -25.99 -37.30
CA THR A 4 1.86 -25.33 -36.00
C THR A 4 0.57 -24.64 -35.61
N GLN A 5 -0.17 -25.24 -34.69
CA GLN A 5 -1.37 -24.66 -34.11
C GLN A 5 -0.95 -23.67 -33.02
N VAL A 6 -1.07 -22.38 -33.33
CA VAL A 6 -0.84 -21.27 -32.40
C VAL A 6 -1.91 -21.34 -31.31
N LEU A 7 -1.49 -21.66 -30.08
CA LEU A 7 -2.30 -21.49 -28.87
C LEU A 7 -2.49 -19.98 -28.64
N GLN A 8 -3.66 -19.47 -28.99
CA GLN A 8 -4.16 -18.22 -28.42
C GLN A 8 -4.52 -18.48 -26.95
N PRO A 9 -4.00 -17.73 -25.97
CA PRO A 9 -4.48 -17.83 -24.61
C PRO A 9 -5.91 -17.28 -24.56
N ALA A 10 -6.79 -18.05 -23.91
CA ALA A 10 -8.15 -17.63 -23.64
C ALA A 10 -8.13 -16.30 -22.88
N VAL A 11 -8.79 -15.28 -23.44
CA VAL A 11 -9.15 -14.06 -22.74
C VAL A 11 -10.06 -14.49 -21.60
N ALA A 12 -9.52 -14.59 -20.39
CA ALA A 12 -10.34 -14.76 -19.20
C ALA A 12 -11.20 -13.49 -19.08
N ASP A 13 -12.51 -13.65 -19.20
CA ASP A 13 -13.48 -12.59 -18.94
C ASP A 13 -13.09 -11.88 -17.65
N GLU A 14 -12.78 -10.58 -17.76
CA GLU A 14 -12.69 -9.71 -16.60
C GLU A 14 -14.01 -9.84 -15.85
N PRO A 15 -14.05 -10.30 -14.58
CA PRO A 15 -15.29 -10.26 -13.84
C PRO A 15 -15.69 -8.80 -13.73
N GLU A 16 -16.81 -8.42 -14.37
CA GLU A 16 -17.34 -7.06 -14.30
C GLU A 16 -17.35 -6.60 -12.83
N PRO A 17 -16.91 -5.37 -12.53
CA PRO A 17 -16.95 -4.86 -11.17
C PRO A 17 -18.37 -5.03 -10.64
N ARG A 18 -18.54 -5.83 -9.58
CA ARG A 18 -19.84 -6.07 -8.96
C ARG A 18 -20.53 -4.72 -8.77
N ARG A 19 -21.71 -4.52 -9.37
CA ARG A 19 -22.46 -3.26 -9.28
C ARG A 19 -22.64 -2.90 -7.81
N ARG A 20 -21.91 -1.87 -7.37
CA ARG A 20 -22.03 -1.33 -6.03
C ARG A 20 -23.23 -0.39 -5.99
N THR A 21 -24.14 -0.65 -5.06
CA THR A 21 -25.33 0.20 -4.88
C THR A 21 -25.04 1.26 -3.82
N LEU A 22 -25.65 2.44 -3.99
CA LEU A 22 -25.48 3.55 -3.06
C LEU A 22 -26.77 3.74 -2.26
N GLU A 23 -26.70 3.62 -0.94
CA GLU A 23 -27.80 3.94 -0.02
C GLU A 23 -27.53 5.31 0.60
N VAL A 24 -28.30 6.34 0.23
CA VAL A 24 -28.10 7.69 0.77
C VAL A 24 -29.14 7.99 1.85
N GLU A 25 -28.68 8.29 3.07
CA GLU A 25 -29.49 8.81 4.16
C GLU A 25 -29.04 10.22 4.54
N VAL A 26 -29.98 11.12 4.80
CA VAL A 26 -29.68 12.49 5.23
C VAL A 26 -30.30 12.73 6.60
N LEU A 27 -29.45 13.02 7.58
CA LEU A 27 -29.84 13.41 8.93
C LEU A 27 -30.34 14.86 8.92
N ILE A 28 -31.60 15.04 9.34
CA ILE A 28 -32.26 16.34 9.46
C ILE A 28 -32.73 16.58 10.89
N GLN A 29 -32.88 17.84 11.28
CA GLN A 29 -33.47 18.23 12.57
C GLN A 29 -34.99 18.42 12.42
N SER A 30 -35.74 18.35 13.53
CA SER A 30 -37.21 18.43 13.53
C SER A 30 -37.80 19.78 13.10
N GLN A 31 -36.97 20.82 13.00
CA GLN A 31 -37.37 22.19 12.70
C GLN A 31 -37.98 22.31 11.28
N PRO A 32 -39.01 23.16 11.08
CA PRO A 32 -39.69 23.28 9.78
C PRO A 32 -38.77 23.67 8.62
N SER A 33 -37.72 24.46 8.86
CA SER A 33 -36.74 24.88 7.86
C SER A 33 -36.05 23.69 7.18
N TYR A 34 -35.70 22.65 7.95
CA TYR A 34 -35.07 21.43 7.44
C TYR A 34 -36.00 20.62 6.54
N ARG A 35 -37.32 20.67 6.75
CA ARG A 35 -38.28 19.96 5.89
C ARG A 35 -38.33 20.57 4.50
N ILE A 36 -38.34 21.89 4.39
CA ILE A 36 -38.31 22.59 3.11
C ILE A 36 -37.02 22.23 2.36
N LYS A 37 -35.88 22.31 3.05
CA LYS A 37 -34.57 21.93 2.48
C LYS A 37 -34.47 20.46 2.10
N SER A 38 -35.09 19.56 2.86
CA SER A 38 -35.15 18.13 2.51
C SER A 38 -35.93 17.87 1.22
N GLN A 39 -36.98 18.64 0.94
CA GLN A 39 -37.72 18.53 -0.32
C GLN A 39 -36.90 19.04 -1.50
N GLU A 40 -36.18 20.15 -1.32
CA GLU A 40 -35.26 20.69 -2.34
C GLU A 40 -34.18 19.65 -2.68
N TRP A 41 -33.50 19.11 -1.67
CA TRP A 41 -32.50 18.07 -1.87
C TRP A 41 -33.08 16.77 -2.44
N GLY A 42 -34.29 16.37 -2.03
CA GLY A 42 -34.95 15.19 -2.57
C GLY A 42 -35.11 15.24 -4.09
N ARG A 43 -35.43 16.43 -4.64
CA ARG A 43 -35.48 16.64 -6.10
C ARG A 43 -34.12 16.51 -6.74
N VAL A 44 -33.09 17.12 -6.15
CA VAL A 44 -31.71 17.04 -6.65
C VAL A 44 -31.23 15.58 -6.71
N PHE A 45 -31.39 14.81 -5.63
CA PHE A 45 -30.99 13.40 -5.63
C PHE A 45 -31.79 12.58 -6.64
N GLN A 46 -33.09 12.85 -6.80
CA GLN A 46 -33.94 12.19 -7.79
C GLN A 46 -33.49 12.48 -9.23
N GLU A 47 -33.16 13.73 -9.56
CA GLU A 47 -32.61 14.13 -10.87
C GLU A 47 -31.27 13.46 -11.16
N LEU A 48 -30.46 13.24 -10.12
CA LEU A 48 -29.20 12.51 -10.21
C LEU A 48 -29.37 10.98 -10.26
N GLY A 49 -30.59 10.47 -10.13
CA GLY A 49 -30.88 9.03 -10.17
C GLY A 49 -30.60 8.28 -8.86
N TYR A 50 -30.43 8.99 -7.74
CA TYR A 50 -30.21 8.39 -6.43
C TYR A 50 -31.49 8.39 -5.57
N SER A 51 -31.72 7.30 -4.84
CA SER A 51 -32.76 7.25 -3.81
C SER A 51 -32.20 7.75 -2.48
N VAL A 52 -32.83 8.77 -1.91
CA VAL A 52 -32.41 9.39 -0.65
C VAL A 52 -33.49 9.27 0.42
N LYS A 53 -33.08 8.95 1.65
CA LYS A 53 -33.96 8.90 2.82
C LYS A 53 -33.61 10.00 3.82
N PHE A 54 -34.53 10.93 4.04
CA PHE A 54 -34.40 11.94 5.08
C PHE A 54 -34.96 11.43 6.40
N ARG A 55 -34.20 11.56 7.49
CA ARG A 55 -34.64 11.12 8.82
C ARG A 55 -33.94 11.90 9.93
N GLU A 56 -34.48 11.82 11.14
CA GLU A 56 -33.82 12.35 12.32
C GLU A 56 -32.65 11.44 12.76
N PRO A 57 -31.58 12.01 13.35
CA PRO A 57 -30.47 11.24 13.91
C PRO A 57 -30.93 10.41 15.11
N ARG A 58 -30.43 9.17 15.21
CA ARG A 58 -30.66 8.33 16.39
C ARG A 58 -29.55 8.57 17.40
N GLY A 59 -29.87 9.03 18.61
CA GLY A 59 -28.97 9.08 19.77
C GLY A 59 -27.48 9.36 19.47
N GLY A 60 -27.13 10.62 19.21
CA GLY A 60 -25.73 11.02 18.97
C GLY A 60 -25.13 10.60 17.62
N GLU A 61 -25.94 10.03 16.73
CA GLU A 61 -25.53 9.65 15.39
C GLU A 61 -25.01 10.85 14.56
N ALA A 62 -23.89 10.62 13.87
CA ALA A 62 -23.22 11.60 13.03
C ALA A 62 -23.10 11.10 11.58
N ALA A 63 -22.73 12.03 10.69
CA ALA A 63 -22.44 11.72 9.30
C ALA A 63 -21.28 10.73 9.17
N ARG A 64 -21.43 9.72 8.32
CA ARG A 64 -20.46 8.66 8.07
C ARG A 64 -20.69 8.04 6.70
N ILE A 65 -19.67 7.37 6.17
CA ILE A 65 -19.79 6.53 4.99
C ILE A 65 -19.32 5.14 5.42
N GLU A 66 -20.12 4.12 5.17
CA GLU A 66 -19.84 2.74 5.56
C GLU A 66 -20.14 1.80 4.40
N ASP A 67 -19.25 0.83 4.17
CA ASP A 67 -19.52 -0.25 3.22
C ASP A 67 -20.27 -1.37 3.95
N LEU A 68 -21.31 -1.87 3.32
CA LEU A 68 -22.17 -2.94 3.80
C LEU A 68 -21.99 -4.13 2.87
N ASP A 69 -21.46 -5.21 3.45
CA ASP A 69 -21.42 -6.50 2.78
C ASP A 69 -22.85 -7.08 2.79
N ARG A 70 -23.42 -7.30 1.61
CA ARG A 70 -24.66 -8.06 1.43
C ARG A 70 -24.30 -9.27 0.58
N ASP A 71 -24.89 -10.42 0.91
CA ASP A 71 -24.55 -11.71 0.31
C ASP A 71 -24.50 -11.69 -1.24
N ASP A 72 -25.34 -10.85 -1.86
CA ASP A 72 -25.46 -10.73 -3.33
C ASP A 72 -24.82 -9.47 -3.96
N PHE A 73 -24.50 -8.42 -3.19
CA PHE A 73 -23.91 -7.18 -3.72
C PHE A 73 -23.22 -6.32 -2.64
N LEU A 74 -22.25 -5.50 -3.06
CA LEU A 74 -21.69 -4.47 -2.18
C LEU A 74 -22.63 -3.25 -2.16
N ALA A 75 -23.06 -2.82 -0.98
CA ALA A 75 -23.76 -1.55 -0.82
C ALA A 75 -22.87 -0.57 -0.06
N THR A 76 -22.81 0.68 -0.47
CA THR A 76 -22.18 1.74 0.33
C THR A 76 -23.27 2.63 0.88
N ARG A 77 -23.35 2.72 2.21
CA ARG A 77 -24.27 3.62 2.89
C ARG A 77 -23.59 4.94 3.18
N VAL A 78 -24.15 6.00 2.64
CA VAL A 78 -23.77 7.38 2.87
C VAL A 78 -24.78 7.99 3.85
N VAL A 79 -24.36 8.24 5.08
CA VAL A 79 -25.11 9.01 6.06
C VAL A 79 -24.59 10.44 6.03
N ALA A 80 -25.32 11.34 5.38
CA ALA A 80 -25.03 12.76 5.33
C ALA A 80 -25.68 13.51 6.49
N ALA A 81 -25.15 14.66 6.88
CA ALA A 81 -25.81 15.55 7.84
C ALA A 81 -26.19 16.87 7.18
N MET A 82 -27.44 17.30 7.35
CA MET A 82 -27.90 18.62 6.92
C MET A 82 -27.54 19.65 7.99
N ALA A 83 -26.87 20.73 7.59
CA ALA A 83 -26.61 21.88 8.44
C ALA A 83 -27.79 22.86 8.45
N ALA A 84 -27.78 23.82 9.37
CA ALA A 84 -28.87 24.78 9.54
C ALA A 84 -29.07 25.72 8.33
N ASP A 85 -28.01 25.94 7.54
CA ASP A 85 -28.06 26.68 6.27
C ASP A 85 -28.66 25.86 5.12
N GLY A 86 -29.01 24.59 5.35
CA GLY A 86 -29.54 23.68 4.34
C GLY A 86 -28.46 22.96 3.52
N SER A 87 -27.18 23.19 3.80
CA SER A 87 -26.08 22.46 3.15
C SER A 87 -25.97 21.02 3.67
N LEU A 88 -25.42 20.13 2.86
CA LEU A 88 -25.15 18.74 3.23
C LEU A 88 -23.67 18.54 3.53
N ARG A 89 -23.39 17.74 4.56
CA ARG A 89 -22.04 17.25 4.87
C ARG A 89 -21.97 15.76 4.61
N ILE A 90 -21.06 15.36 3.70
CA ILE A 90 -20.75 13.97 3.39
C ILE A 90 -19.24 13.79 3.61
N GLY A 91 -18.87 12.92 4.56
CA GLY A 91 -17.48 12.79 4.99
C GLY A 91 -16.90 14.14 5.45
N LYS A 92 -15.81 14.58 4.80
CA LYS A 92 -15.16 15.88 5.06
C LYS A 92 -15.68 17.02 4.16
N GLN A 93 -16.50 16.71 3.16
CA GLN A 93 -16.94 17.68 2.15
C GLN A 93 -18.29 18.30 2.53
N LYS A 94 -18.46 19.57 2.16
CA LYS A 94 -19.70 20.34 2.28
C LYS A 94 -20.24 20.58 0.88
N PHE A 95 -21.54 20.40 0.70
CA PHE A 95 -22.26 20.61 -0.55
C PHE A 95 -23.43 21.54 -0.33
N ASP A 96 -23.50 22.57 -1.15
CA ASP A 96 -24.65 23.46 -1.23
C ASP A 96 -25.52 23.03 -2.43
N ILE A 97 -26.74 23.54 -2.51
CA ILE A 97 -27.67 23.11 -3.56
C ILE A 97 -27.14 23.41 -4.98
N GLU A 98 -26.34 24.46 -5.11
CA GLU A 98 -25.71 24.89 -6.37
C GLU A 98 -24.51 24.01 -6.76
N SER A 99 -23.92 23.28 -5.80
CA SER A 99 -22.74 22.43 -6.05
C SER A 99 -23.11 21.02 -6.52
N THR A 100 -24.21 20.89 -7.28
CA THR A 100 -24.75 19.59 -7.71
C THR A 100 -23.73 18.77 -8.49
N LYS A 101 -22.94 19.40 -9.37
CA LYS A 101 -21.90 18.71 -10.16
C LYS A 101 -20.83 18.06 -9.28
N LEU A 102 -20.39 18.77 -8.23
CA LEU A 102 -19.41 18.26 -7.28
C LEU A 102 -20.01 17.13 -6.43
N LEU A 103 -21.29 17.25 -6.06
CA LEU A 103 -22.00 16.19 -5.36
C LEU A 103 -22.08 14.92 -6.21
N THR A 104 -22.46 15.02 -7.48
CA THR A 104 -22.52 13.86 -8.39
C THR A 104 -21.17 13.18 -8.50
N GLN A 105 -20.09 13.94 -8.72
CA GLN A 105 -18.72 13.39 -8.78
C GLN A 105 -18.36 12.65 -7.49
N SER A 106 -18.67 13.23 -6.32
CA SER A 106 -18.41 12.61 -5.03
C SER A 106 -19.23 11.32 -4.83
N LEU A 107 -20.51 11.32 -5.18
CA LEU A 107 -21.37 10.13 -5.09
C LEU A 107 -20.94 9.03 -6.07
N ASP A 108 -20.54 9.39 -7.29
CA ASP A 108 -20.00 8.47 -8.28
C ASP A 108 -18.68 7.84 -7.80
N GLU A 109 -17.80 8.63 -7.17
CA GLU A 109 -16.57 8.12 -6.57
C GLU A 109 -16.85 7.17 -5.41
N ILE A 110 -17.80 7.51 -4.53
CA ILE A 110 -18.22 6.64 -3.43
C ILE A 110 -18.89 5.37 -3.97
N GLN A 111 -19.71 5.48 -5.02
CA GLN A 111 -20.33 4.33 -5.67
C GLN A 111 -19.31 3.47 -6.43
N ARG A 112 -18.22 4.04 -6.94
CA ARG A 112 -17.17 3.27 -7.63
C ARG A 112 -16.21 2.60 -6.66
N HIS A 113 -15.84 3.30 -5.58
CA HIS A 113 -14.71 2.91 -4.73
C HIS A 113 -15.07 2.60 -3.28
N GLY A 114 -16.26 3.01 -2.82
CA GLY A 114 -16.73 2.78 -1.46
C GLY A 114 -16.34 3.86 -0.46
N ALA A 115 -16.63 3.57 0.81
CA ALA A 115 -16.40 4.47 1.94
C ALA A 115 -14.96 4.96 2.10
N LYS A 116 -13.99 4.18 1.63
CA LYS A 116 -12.56 4.43 1.82
C LYS A 116 -11.90 5.10 0.61
N GLY A 117 -12.67 5.40 -0.44
CA GLY A 117 -12.20 6.08 -1.65
C GLY A 117 -11.39 5.20 -2.59
N PRO A 118 -10.84 5.76 -3.68
CA PRO A 118 -10.05 5.05 -4.67
C PRO A 118 -8.92 4.25 -3.99
N PRO A 119 -8.76 2.96 -4.33
CA PRO A 119 -7.69 2.16 -3.72
C PRO A 119 -6.29 2.70 -3.98
N ASP A 120 -6.14 3.42 -5.10
CA ASP A 120 -4.90 4.02 -5.54
C ASP A 120 -4.50 5.24 -4.68
N ASP A 121 -5.47 5.87 -3.99
CA ASP A 121 -5.26 7.08 -3.19
C ASP A 121 -5.43 6.85 -1.67
N SER A 122 -5.87 5.65 -1.28
CA SER A 122 -6.15 5.28 0.10
C SER A 122 -5.03 4.40 0.68
N PRO A 123 -4.52 4.66 1.90
CA PRO A 123 -3.46 3.84 2.50
C PRO A 123 -3.92 2.40 2.81
N THR A 124 -5.23 2.14 2.83
CA THR A 124 -5.82 0.80 2.99
C THR A 124 -6.40 0.26 1.68
N TRP A 125 -6.11 0.89 0.54
CA TRP A 125 -6.56 0.42 -0.79
C TRP A 125 -8.07 0.21 -0.91
N GLY A 126 -8.85 1.09 -0.27
CA GLY A 126 -10.31 0.98 -0.29
C GLY A 126 -10.87 -0.13 0.62
N LEU A 127 -10.02 -0.85 1.35
CA LEU A 127 -10.43 -1.89 2.30
C LEU A 127 -10.98 -1.26 3.59
N THR A 128 -12.00 -1.90 4.17
CA THR A 128 -12.43 -1.63 5.55
C THR A 128 -11.34 -2.06 6.55
N ASP A 129 -11.46 -1.63 7.80
CA ASP A 129 -10.47 -1.96 8.83
C ASP A 129 -10.45 -3.48 9.12
N GLU A 130 -11.63 -4.13 9.05
CA GLU A 130 -11.76 -5.58 9.18
C GLU A 130 -11.13 -6.32 8.00
N GLN A 131 -11.39 -5.86 6.78
CA GLN A 131 -10.83 -6.44 5.56
C GLN A 131 -9.31 -6.27 5.51
N PHE A 132 -8.81 -5.08 5.89
CA PHE A 132 -7.37 -4.82 5.98
C PHE A 132 -6.73 -5.75 7.00
N LYS A 133 -7.32 -5.91 8.19
CA LYS A 133 -6.83 -6.85 9.20
C LYS A 133 -6.83 -8.30 8.71
N GLU A 134 -7.85 -8.70 7.96
CA GLU A 134 -7.92 -10.02 7.35
C GLU A 134 -6.77 -10.23 6.34
N VAL A 135 -6.57 -9.30 5.40
CA VAL A 135 -5.48 -9.36 4.42
C VAL A 135 -4.12 -9.42 5.10
N THR A 136 -3.87 -8.55 6.09
CA THR A 136 -2.61 -8.56 6.85
C THR A 136 -2.41 -9.88 7.58
N SER A 137 -3.47 -10.49 8.10
CA SER A 137 -3.38 -11.81 8.74
C SER A 137 -3.08 -12.93 7.73
N LEU A 138 -3.64 -12.88 6.52
CA LEU A 138 -3.38 -13.85 5.46
C LEU A 138 -1.94 -13.76 4.95
N LEU A 139 -1.44 -12.53 4.82
CA LEU A 139 -0.07 -12.24 4.37
C LEU A 139 0.97 -12.35 5.50
N GLY A 140 0.53 -12.39 6.76
CA GLY A 140 1.37 -12.57 7.95
C GLY A 140 1.89 -14.00 8.16
N VAL A 141 1.60 -14.93 7.24
CA VAL A 141 2.17 -16.28 7.29
C VAL A 141 3.63 -16.25 6.85
N PRO A 142 4.57 -16.90 7.56
CA PRO A 142 5.98 -16.90 7.18
C PRO A 142 6.27 -17.69 5.91
N VAL A 143 7.30 -17.26 5.18
CA VAL A 143 7.89 -17.99 4.05
C VAL A 143 8.80 -19.09 4.58
N GLU A 144 8.68 -20.28 3.99
CA GLU A 144 9.37 -21.48 4.47
C GLU A 144 10.79 -21.63 3.94
N ASN A 145 11.05 -21.14 2.73
CA ASN A 145 12.30 -21.37 2.00
C ASN A 145 12.89 -20.05 1.46
N PRO A 146 14.19 -20.01 1.14
CA PRO A 146 14.76 -18.95 0.32
C PRO A 146 14.08 -18.87 -1.05
N VAL A 147 14.14 -17.69 -1.68
CA VAL A 147 13.44 -17.43 -2.95
C VAL A 147 14.46 -17.15 -4.05
N GLU A 148 14.38 -17.92 -5.13
CA GLU A 148 15.20 -17.70 -6.33
C GLU A 148 14.57 -16.64 -7.24
N LEU A 149 15.40 -15.72 -7.75
CA LEU A 149 14.99 -14.61 -8.60
C LEU A 149 15.26 -14.90 -10.08
N GLN A 150 14.70 -16.01 -10.57
CA GLN A 150 14.76 -16.34 -11.99
C GLN A 150 13.79 -15.48 -12.81
N SER A 151 12.57 -15.30 -12.32
CA SER A 151 11.59 -14.34 -12.84
C SER A 151 10.66 -13.90 -11.71
N SER A 152 9.97 -12.78 -11.89
CA SER A 152 8.99 -12.30 -10.93
C SER A 152 7.89 -13.34 -10.66
N ILE A 153 7.37 -13.98 -11.71
CA ILE A 153 6.28 -14.97 -11.60
C ILE A 153 6.73 -16.21 -10.83
N LEU A 154 7.85 -16.83 -11.20
CA LEU A 154 8.35 -18.04 -10.52
C LEU A 154 8.71 -17.77 -9.06
N ALA A 155 9.27 -16.58 -8.77
CA ALA A 155 9.58 -16.18 -7.41
C ALA A 155 8.30 -16.08 -6.56
N LEU A 156 7.23 -15.46 -7.08
CA LEU A 156 5.93 -15.40 -6.40
C LEU A 156 5.30 -16.79 -6.19
N GLU A 157 5.39 -17.66 -7.20
CA GLU A 157 4.90 -19.04 -7.09
C GLU A 157 5.63 -19.82 -6.00
N SER A 158 6.96 -19.65 -5.86
CA SER A 158 7.76 -20.30 -4.82
C SER A 158 7.44 -19.83 -3.40
N ILE A 159 7.04 -18.56 -3.23
CA ILE A 159 6.56 -18.03 -1.94
C ILE A 159 5.21 -18.66 -1.58
N GLY A 160 4.38 -18.90 -2.60
CA GLY A 160 3.06 -19.50 -2.49
C GLY A 160 2.04 -18.53 -1.89
N LEU A 161 0.95 -18.29 -2.60
CA LEU A 161 -0.12 -17.42 -2.12
C LEU A 161 -1.14 -18.17 -1.27
N PRO A 162 -1.80 -17.49 -0.30
CA PRO A 162 -2.98 -18.02 0.34
C PRO A 162 -4.03 -18.43 -0.69
N ALA A 163 -4.74 -19.54 -0.46
CA ALA A 163 -5.70 -20.11 -1.42
C ALA A 163 -6.85 -19.16 -1.80
N ASN A 164 -7.11 -18.16 -0.96
CA ASN A 164 -8.13 -17.13 -1.15
C ASN A 164 -7.59 -15.84 -1.77
N MET A 165 -6.34 -15.83 -2.25
CA MET A 165 -5.71 -14.72 -2.93
C MET A 165 -5.27 -15.12 -4.34
N ARG A 166 -5.64 -14.33 -5.36
CA ARG A 166 -5.23 -14.56 -6.76
C ARG A 166 -4.34 -13.44 -7.28
N MET A 167 -3.31 -13.78 -8.05
CA MET A 167 -2.47 -12.78 -8.72
C MET A 167 -3.18 -12.19 -9.93
N LYS A 168 -3.11 -10.87 -10.07
CA LYS A 168 -3.55 -10.16 -11.27
C LYS A 168 -2.53 -9.10 -11.64
N PHE A 169 -1.85 -9.28 -12.77
CA PHE A 169 -0.96 -8.26 -13.32
C PHE A 169 -1.77 -7.25 -14.12
N THR A 170 -1.53 -5.95 -13.88
CA THR A 170 -1.94 -4.89 -14.81
C THR A 170 -1.20 -5.03 -16.13
N GLU A 171 -1.68 -4.35 -17.17
CA GLU A 171 -0.99 -4.38 -18.47
C GLU A 171 0.43 -3.83 -18.40
N ALA A 172 0.63 -2.74 -17.64
CA ALA A 172 1.95 -2.17 -17.40
C ALA A 172 2.87 -3.16 -16.65
N ALA A 173 2.34 -3.87 -15.65
CA ALA A 173 3.10 -4.86 -14.91
C ALA A 173 3.43 -6.10 -15.74
N ARG A 174 2.58 -6.54 -16.68
CA ARG A 174 2.89 -7.68 -17.55
C ARG A 174 4.13 -7.44 -18.39
N GLN A 175 4.25 -6.24 -18.97
CA GLN A 175 5.42 -5.88 -19.76
C GLN A 175 6.69 -5.83 -18.90
N GLN A 176 6.60 -5.23 -17.71
CA GLN A 176 7.71 -5.15 -16.77
C GLN A 176 8.10 -6.51 -16.17
N ALA A 177 7.13 -7.41 -15.93
CA ALA A 177 7.36 -8.75 -15.38
C ALA A 177 8.16 -9.66 -16.33
N LEU A 178 8.15 -9.36 -17.64
CA LEU A 178 8.94 -10.03 -18.66
C LEU A 178 10.36 -9.43 -18.80
N ALA A 179 10.62 -8.27 -18.19
CA ALA A 179 11.95 -7.68 -18.22
C ALA A 179 12.92 -8.46 -17.32
N GLU A 180 14.19 -8.49 -17.71
CA GLU A 180 15.24 -9.03 -16.87
C GLU A 180 15.43 -8.13 -15.64
N ARG A 181 15.65 -8.75 -14.47
CA ARG A 181 16.05 -8.00 -13.28
C ARG A 181 17.42 -7.36 -13.50
N PRO A 182 17.72 -6.24 -12.83
CA PRO A 182 19.06 -5.66 -12.87
C PRO A 182 20.13 -6.65 -12.42
N ALA A 183 21.32 -6.58 -13.01
CA ALA A 183 22.47 -7.40 -12.62
C ALA A 183 22.95 -7.14 -11.18
N SER A 184 22.58 -5.99 -10.61
CA SER A 184 22.85 -5.64 -9.21
C SER A 184 21.94 -6.39 -8.22
N ALA A 185 20.81 -6.94 -8.67
CA ALA A 185 19.95 -7.79 -7.86
C ALA A 185 20.63 -9.14 -7.57
N PRO A 186 20.43 -9.74 -6.39
CA PRO A 186 20.95 -11.08 -6.10
C PRO A 186 20.22 -12.17 -6.90
N ASP A 187 20.84 -13.35 -7.04
CA ASP A 187 20.19 -14.52 -7.65
C ASP A 187 19.16 -15.17 -6.72
N THR A 188 19.40 -15.10 -5.40
CA THR A 188 18.55 -15.68 -4.35
C THR A 188 18.40 -14.68 -3.20
N ILE A 189 17.21 -14.62 -2.58
CA ILE A 189 16.95 -13.84 -1.37
C ILE A 189 16.55 -14.75 -0.21
N GLU A 190 17.23 -14.57 0.92
CA GLU A 190 16.95 -15.24 2.20
C GLU A 190 15.71 -14.64 2.89
N LEU A 191 14.53 -15.08 2.45
CA LEU A 191 13.23 -14.64 2.99
C LEU A 191 12.64 -15.60 4.03
N GLN A 192 13.36 -16.66 4.40
CA GLN A 192 12.87 -17.64 5.37
C GLN A 192 12.49 -16.97 6.70
N GLY A 193 11.28 -17.28 7.17
CA GLY A 193 10.71 -16.73 8.39
C GLY A 193 10.32 -15.25 8.32
N PHE A 194 10.42 -14.60 7.16
CA PHE A 194 9.70 -13.34 6.91
C PHE A 194 8.28 -13.65 6.47
N THR A 195 7.35 -12.77 6.80
CA THR A 195 5.95 -12.86 6.37
C THR A 195 5.81 -12.67 4.86
N LYS A 196 4.83 -13.37 4.27
CA LYS A 196 4.57 -13.38 2.82
C LYS A 196 4.33 -11.98 2.25
N GLY A 197 3.62 -11.11 2.97
CA GLY A 197 3.34 -9.74 2.52
C GLY A 197 4.63 -8.97 2.21
N SER A 198 5.49 -8.82 3.22
CA SER A 198 6.79 -8.17 3.06
C SER A 198 7.71 -8.93 2.10
N ALA A 199 7.74 -10.26 2.13
CA ALA A 199 8.56 -11.07 1.23
C ALA A 199 8.19 -10.87 -0.25
N ILE A 200 6.89 -10.87 -0.58
CA ILE A 200 6.38 -10.58 -1.92
C ILE A 200 6.77 -9.16 -2.34
N ALA A 201 6.62 -8.17 -1.46
CA ALA A 201 6.99 -6.79 -1.76
C ALA A 201 8.51 -6.66 -2.05
N ILE A 202 9.36 -7.31 -1.25
CA ILE A 202 10.82 -7.33 -1.46
C ILE A 202 11.19 -7.94 -2.81
N VAL A 203 10.56 -9.07 -3.17
CA VAL A 203 10.79 -9.75 -4.45
C VAL A 203 10.35 -8.87 -5.62
N LEU A 204 9.13 -8.34 -5.59
CA LEU A 204 8.59 -7.50 -6.66
C LEU A 204 9.43 -6.23 -6.87
N ALA A 205 9.96 -5.65 -5.80
CA ALA A 205 10.83 -4.48 -5.87
C ALA A 205 12.14 -4.72 -6.65
N GLN A 206 12.60 -5.97 -6.76
CA GLN A 206 13.76 -6.32 -7.59
C GLN A 206 13.46 -6.16 -9.09
N TYR A 207 12.18 -6.18 -9.47
CA TYR A 207 11.70 -6.07 -10.85
C TYR A 207 11.02 -4.72 -11.14
N GLY A 208 11.02 -3.78 -10.19
CA GLY A 208 10.32 -2.50 -10.35
C GLY A 208 8.79 -2.64 -10.30
N LEU A 209 8.32 -3.68 -9.61
CA LEU A 209 6.93 -4.01 -9.40
C LEU A 209 6.57 -3.84 -7.92
N GLY A 210 5.28 -3.73 -7.66
CA GLY A 210 4.71 -3.95 -6.34
C GLY A 210 3.27 -4.43 -6.47
N PHE A 211 2.58 -4.63 -5.36
CA PHE A 211 1.21 -5.12 -5.39
C PHE A 211 0.30 -4.33 -4.47
N ARG A 212 -1.01 -4.47 -4.60
CA ARG A 212 -1.99 -4.01 -3.62
C ARG A 212 -3.17 -4.98 -3.55
N PRO A 213 -3.77 -5.16 -2.37
CA PRO A 213 -4.94 -6.01 -2.24
C PRO A 213 -6.18 -5.32 -2.82
N ARG A 214 -7.00 -6.11 -3.51
CA ARG A 214 -8.32 -5.74 -4.01
C ARG A 214 -9.34 -6.68 -3.40
N TYR A 215 -10.34 -6.14 -2.71
CA TYR A 215 -11.47 -6.93 -2.23
C TYR A 215 -12.30 -7.42 -3.42
N VAL A 216 -12.64 -8.71 -3.45
CA VAL A 216 -13.48 -9.31 -4.50
C VAL A 216 -14.82 -9.76 -3.94
N ALA A 217 -14.78 -10.52 -2.85
CA ALA A 217 -15.93 -11.11 -2.19
C ALA A 217 -15.53 -11.47 -0.74
N PRO A 218 -16.49 -11.85 0.12
CA PRO A 218 -16.18 -12.20 1.51
C PRO A 218 -15.07 -13.26 1.58
N GLY A 219 -13.98 -12.91 2.28
CA GLY A 219 -12.79 -13.74 2.43
C GLY A 219 -11.98 -14.01 1.17
N LYS A 220 -12.25 -13.33 0.05
CA LYS A 220 -11.54 -13.48 -1.22
C LYS A 220 -10.97 -12.15 -1.71
N TYR A 221 -9.67 -12.18 -2.01
CA TYR A 221 -8.91 -11.01 -2.43
C TYR A 221 -8.17 -11.30 -3.73
N ASP A 222 -7.98 -10.27 -4.54
CA ASP A 222 -7.00 -10.32 -5.61
C ASP A 222 -5.77 -9.50 -5.18
N MET A 223 -4.59 -10.00 -5.48
CA MET A 223 -3.33 -9.27 -5.41
C MET A 223 -3.09 -8.64 -6.76
N GLU A 224 -3.46 -7.37 -6.89
CA GLU A 224 -3.19 -6.59 -8.10
C GLU A 224 -1.73 -6.16 -8.11
N ILE A 225 -0.96 -6.65 -9.06
CA ILE A 225 0.45 -6.33 -9.26
C ILE A 225 0.53 -5.24 -10.32
N ASP A 226 1.20 -4.15 -9.98
CA ASP A 226 1.42 -3.01 -10.86
C ASP A 226 2.90 -2.64 -10.93
N ARG A 227 3.28 -1.86 -11.96
CA ARG A 227 4.59 -1.21 -12.01
C ARG A 227 4.64 -0.12 -10.96
N GLY A 228 5.74 -0.06 -10.20
CA GLY A 228 5.94 1.05 -9.28
C GLY A 228 6.89 0.74 -8.14
N ASN A 229 6.93 1.69 -7.21
CA ASN A 229 7.76 1.72 -6.02
C ASN A 229 6.97 2.33 -4.84
N GLU A 230 7.65 2.78 -3.79
CA GLU A 230 7.03 3.33 -2.58
C GLU A 230 6.13 4.55 -2.84
N SER A 231 6.34 5.27 -3.93
CA SER A 231 5.50 6.43 -4.30
C SER A 231 4.16 6.07 -4.95
N HIS A 232 3.93 4.82 -5.33
CA HIS A 232 2.76 4.38 -6.12
C HIS A 232 1.63 3.80 -5.26
N ASN A 233 1.62 4.07 -3.95
CA ASN A 233 0.65 3.53 -2.99
C ASN A 233 0.44 2.01 -3.13
N LEU A 234 1.53 1.25 -3.26
CA LEU A 234 1.54 -0.22 -3.27
C LEU A 234 1.69 -0.75 -1.83
N TRP A 235 1.58 -2.05 -1.62
CA TRP A 235 1.91 -2.71 -0.36
C TRP A 235 3.35 -2.36 -0.01
N PRO A 236 3.59 -1.79 1.17
CA PRO A 236 4.90 -1.26 1.50
C PRO A 236 5.89 -2.41 1.68
N ILE A 237 7.17 -2.13 1.43
CA ILE A 237 8.23 -3.10 1.70
C ILE A 237 8.51 -3.06 3.20
N GLY A 238 7.74 -3.82 3.97
CA GLY A 238 7.68 -3.74 5.43
C GLY A 238 6.99 -2.47 5.93
N TRP A 239 6.88 -2.38 7.25
CA TRP A 239 6.13 -1.38 7.99
C TRP A 239 7.04 -0.59 8.93
N LYS A 240 6.57 0.59 9.31
CA LYS A 240 7.22 1.36 10.38
C LYS A 240 6.99 0.65 11.71
N PRO A 241 8.03 0.43 12.53
CA PRO A 241 7.84 -0.17 13.85
C PRO A 241 6.94 0.71 14.73
N GLU A 242 6.02 0.06 15.45
CA GLU A 242 5.17 0.73 16.43
C GLU A 242 6.00 1.20 17.64
N GLN A 243 6.95 0.38 18.08
CA GLN A 243 7.84 0.64 19.20
C GLN A 243 9.05 1.49 18.79
N SER A 244 9.68 2.12 19.78
CA SER A 244 10.89 2.93 19.58
C SER A 244 12.09 2.04 19.25
N PHE A 245 12.93 2.45 18.29
CA PHE A 245 14.20 1.76 18.00
C PHE A 245 15.12 1.67 19.21
N SER A 246 15.03 2.58 20.18
CA SER A 246 15.82 2.50 21.41
C SER A 246 15.45 1.29 22.26
N GLU A 247 14.23 0.77 22.11
CA GLU A 247 13.71 -0.40 22.82
C GLU A 247 13.97 -1.68 22.02
N ILE A 248 13.61 -1.68 20.74
CA ILE A 248 13.64 -2.90 19.91
C ILE A 248 14.97 -3.15 19.20
N LEU A 249 15.74 -2.09 18.89
CA LEU A 249 17.03 -2.20 18.21
C LEU A 249 18.08 -1.25 18.83
N PRO A 250 18.47 -1.44 20.11
CA PRO A 250 19.40 -0.54 20.78
C PRO A 250 20.77 -0.44 20.08
N SER A 251 21.18 -1.50 19.37
CA SER A 251 22.40 -1.55 18.55
C SER A 251 22.44 -0.45 17.48
N TYR A 252 21.28 0.01 17.01
CA TYR A 252 21.16 1.08 16.01
C TYR A 252 21.79 2.41 16.45
N PHE A 253 21.80 2.67 17.77
CA PHE A 253 22.30 3.91 18.36
C PHE A 253 23.65 3.74 19.06
N ARG A 254 24.17 2.52 19.20
CA ARG A 254 25.45 2.28 19.87
C ARG A 254 26.61 2.65 18.94
N ALA A 255 27.46 3.56 19.38
CA ALA A 255 28.62 4.00 18.62
C ALA A 255 29.65 2.87 18.47
N ILE A 256 29.98 2.55 17.22
CA ILE A 256 31.01 1.57 16.83
C ILE A 256 32.25 2.30 16.30
N PRO A 257 33.46 1.79 16.55
CA PRO A 257 34.64 2.27 15.85
C PRO A 257 34.49 1.96 14.36
N LEU A 258 34.75 2.95 13.52
CA LEU A 258 34.70 2.83 12.08
C LEU A 258 35.96 3.46 11.49
N ASP A 259 36.71 2.64 10.77
CA ASP A 259 37.77 3.08 9.88
C ASP A 259 37.55 2.38 8.54
N VAL A 260 37.07 3.14 7.56
CA VAL A 260 36.75 2.63 6.23
C VAL A 260 37.41 3.52 5.19
N GLU A 261 38.20 2.93 4.32
CA GLU A 261 38.85 3.59 3.21
C GLU A 261 38.44 2.90 1.91
N ASP A 262 37.71 3.64 1.06
CA ASP A 262 37.30 3.22 -0.27
C ASP A 262 36.50 1.90 -0.28
N VAL A 263 35.64 1.70 0.73
CA VAL A 263 34.85 0.47 0.92
C VAL A 263 33.55 0.55 0.12
N ALA A 264 33.20 -0.54 -0.58
CA ALA A 264 31.94 -0.64 -1.30
C ALA A 264 30.73 -0.56 -0.36
N ILE A 265 29.66 0.12 -0.78
CA ILE A 265 28.47 0.31 0.06
C ILE A 265 27.82 -1.02 0.45
N LYS A 266 27.80 -2.01 -0.45
CA LYS A 266 27.31 -3.35 -0.13
C LYS A 266 28.00 -3.94 1.10
N SER A 267 29.34 -3.96 1.12
CA SER A 267 30.11 -4.50 2.24
C SER A 267 29.92 -3.69 3.52
N LEU A 268 29.77 -2.36 3.40
CA LEU A 268 29.46 -1.51 4.54
C LEU A 268 28.08 -1.85 5.14
N VAL A 269 27.06 -2.01 4.29
CA VAL A 269 25.70 -2.38 4.68
C VAL A 269 25.65 -3.77 5.30
N GLU A 270 26.36 -4.75 4.72
CA GLU A 270 26.49 -6.10 5.26
C GLU A 270 27.07 -6.07 6.67
N ALA A 271 28.20 -5.38 6.87
CA ALA A 271 28.84 -5.27 8.18
C ALA A 271 27.96 -4.55 9.21
N ILE A 272 27.28 -3.47 8.81
CA ILE A 272 26.36 -2.74 9.70
C ILE A 272 25.17 -3.61 10.09
N SER A 273 24.57 -4.31 9.13
CA SER A 273 23.44 -5.22 9.34
C SER A 273 23.79 -6.36 10.28
N GLU A 274 24.97 -6.96 10.11
CA GLU A 274 25.50 -7.98 11.01
C GLU A 274 25.67 -7.44 12.44
N LYS A 275 26.24 -6.24 12.61
CA LYS A 275 26.37 -5.60 13.93
C LYS A 275 25.03 -5.27 14.57
N MET A 276 24.02 -4.95 13.77
CA MET A 276 22.66 -4.71 14.25
C MET A 276 21.90 -6.00 14.54
N GLY A 277 22.31 -7.13 13.96
CA GLY A 277 21.62 -8.41 14.05
C GLY A 277 20.35 -8.47 13.19
N VAL A 278 20.33 -7.76 12.06
CA VAL A 278 19.19 -7.71 11.14
C VAL A 278 19.61 -8.14 9.73
N THR A 279 18.69 -8.74 8.98
CA THR A 279 18.89 -8.96 7.54
C THR A 279 18.79 -7.64 6.79
N HIS A 280 19.42 -7.52 5.63
CA HIS A 280 19.24 -6.37 4.75
C HIS A 280 18.77 -6.81 3.36
N PHE A 281 18.03 -5.93 2.71
CA PHE A 281 17.60 -6.08 1.33
C PHE A 281 17.77 -4.76 0.59
N SER A 282 17.90 -4.81 -0.73
CA SER A 282 18.06 -3.61 -1.55
C SER A 282 17.03 -3.55 -2.67
N ALA A 283 16.61 -2.34 -3.04
CA ALA A 283 15.71 -2.07 -4.16
C ALA A 283 16.50 -2.03 -5.48
N ALA A 284 16.98 -3.17 -5.98
CA ALA A 284 17.88 -3.20 -7.12
C ALA A 284 17.33 -2.45 -8.35
N SER A 285 16.02 -2.59 -8.63
CA SER A 285 15.37 -1.88 -9.73
C SER A 285 15.37 -0.36 -9.52
N ALA A 286 14.91 0.12 -8.36
CA ALA A 286 14.84 1.55 -8.09
C ALA A 286 16.23 2.22 -8.08
N LEU A 287 17.22 1.54 -7.51
CA LEU A 287 18.61 2.00 -7.51
C LEU A 287 19.17 2.09 -8.95
N THR A 288 18.97 1.04 -9.75
CA THR A 288 19.45 0.99 -11.14
C THR A 288 18.77 2.03 -12.03
N GLU A 289 17.48 2.28 -11.84
CA GLU A 289 16.75 3.35 -12.56
C GLU A 289 17.32 4.75 -12.29
N LYS A 290 17.93 4.96 -11.11
CA LYS A 290 18.65 6.19 -10.75
C LYS A 290 20.15 6.16 -11.09
N GLY A 291 20.63 5.09 -11.72
CA GLY A 291 22.06 4.90 -12.02
C GLY A 291 22.93 4.67 -10.77
N LEU A 292 22.33 4.21 -9.67
CA LEU A 292 23.01 3.89 -8.42
C LEU A 292 23.27 2.38 -8.34
N ASP A 293 24.48 2.01 -7.93
CA ASP A 293 24.85 0.61 -7.70
C ASP A 293 25.70 0.49 -6.43
N ILE A 294 25.13 -0.16 -5.41
CA ILE A 294 25.78 -0.34 -4.10
C ILE A 294 27.02 -1.24 -4.15
N ASN A 295 27.23 -2.00 -5.23
CA ASN A 295 28.43 -2.80 -5.43
C ASN A 295 29.63 -1.95 -5.87
N THR A 296 29.38 -0.82 -6.54
CA THR A 296 30.42 0.03 -7.12
C THR A 296 30.60 1.35 -6.39
N LEU A 297 29.54 1.87 -5.76
CA LEU A 297 29.61 3.05 -4.91
C LEU A 297 30.52 2.78 -3.70
N LYS A 298 31.37 3.76 -3.38
CA LYS A 298 32.36 3.64 -2.32
C LYS A 298 32.24 4.75 -1.29
N TYR A 299 32.63 4.44 -0.06
CA TYR A 299 32.62 5.38 1.05
C TYR A 299 33.91 5.32 1.85
N THR A 300 34.37 6.50 2.27
CA THR A 300 35.57 6.70 3.07
C THR A 300 35.24 7.57 4.27
N ARG A 301 35.66 7.11 5.45
CA ARG A 301 35.63 7.83 6.72
C ARG A 301 36.72 7.25 7.63
N LYS A 302 37.64 8.11 8.06
CA LYS A 302 38.77 7.72 8.91
C LYS A 302 38.48 8.00 10.38
N ASP A 303 38.93 7.08 11.23
CA ASP A 303 39.02 7.21 12.69
C ASP A 303 37.83 7.93 13.35
N ASP A 304 36.66 7.30 13.30
CA ASP A 304 35.47 7.84 13.95
C ASP A 304 34.73 6.80 14.79
N ARG A 305 34.06 7.28 15.85
CA ARG A 305 33.08 6.50 16.59
C ARG A 305 31.69 7.00 16.23
N ILE A 306 30.97 6.21 15.46
CA ILE A 306 29.66 6.59 14.95
C ILE A 306 28.65 5.47 15.16
N SER A 307 27.39 5.82 15.45
CA SER A 307 26.31 4.84 15.51
C SER A 307 25.85 4.43 14.11
N PRO A 308 25.34 3.20 13.92
CA PRO A 308 24.73 2.79 12.66
C PRO A 308 23.72 3.80 12.10
N ALA A 309 22.83 4.35 12.93
CA ALA A 309 21.85 5.35 12.51
C ALA A 309 22.50 6.60 11.87
N ARG A 310 23.52 7.17 12.53
CA ARG A 310 24.22 8.37 12.02
C ARG A 310 25.09 8.04 10.82
N LEU A 311 25.66 6.84 10.76
CA LEU A 311 26.48 6.38 9.65
C LEU A 311 25.64 6.22 8.38
N LEU A 312 24.52 5.49 8.46
CA LEU A 312 23.61 5.29 7.33
C LEU A 312 23.03 6.62 6.84
N THR A 313 22.71 7.55 7.75
CA THR A 313 22.29 8.91 7.37
C THR A 313 23.41 9.63 6.60
N ALA A 314 24.64 9.65 7.12
CA ALA A 314 25.77 10.32 6.45
C ALA A 314 26.14 9.70 5.10
N VAL A 315 26.03 8.37 4.98
CA VAL A 315 26.22 7.66 3.70
C VAL A 315 25.10 8.02 2.73
N GLY A 316 23.85 7.99 3.20
CA GLY A 316 22.67 8.35 2.42
C GLY A 316 22.74 9.75 1.85
N ASP A 317 23.03 10.73 2.70
CA ASP A 317 23.14 12.15 2.30
C ASP A 317 24.26 12.37 1.28
N LYS A 318 25.37 11.63 1.39
CA LYS A 318 26.53 11.78 0.49
C LYS A 318 26.35 11.10 -0.87
N LEU A 319 25.60 9.99 -0.91
CA LEU A 319 25.52 9.11 -2.07
C LEU A 319 24.10 9.00 -2.65
N ASP A 320 23.17 9.84 -2.20
CA ASP A 320 21.77 9.86 -2.63
C ASP A 320 21.03 8.54 -2.37
N LEU A 321 21.39 7.86 -1.28
CA LEU A 321 20.82 6.57 -0.86
C LEU A 321 19.82 6.75 0.30
N GLY A 322 18.74 5.98 0.24
CA GLY A 322 17.76 5.81 1.29
C GLY A 322 18.05 4.57 2.13
N PHE A 323 18.06 4.74 3.45
CA PHE A 323 18.16 3.64 4.41
C PHE A 323 17.02 3.73 5.41
N ASP A 324 16.26 2.64 5.56
CA ASP A 324 15.20 2.54 6.56
C ASP A 324 15.25 1.18 7.25
N VAL A 325 15.23 1.17 8.59
CA VAL A 325 14.94 -0.05 9.34
C VAL A 325 13.42 -0.23 9.36
N ARG A 326 12.94 -1.38 8.90
CA ARG A 326 11.53 -1.71 8.76
C ARG A 326 11.23 -3.04 9.44
N VAL A 327 9.96 -3.28 9.72
CA VAL A 327 9.48 -4.57 10.27
C VAL A 327 8.52 -5.22 9.30
N ASP A 328 8.52 -6.54 9.24
CA ASP A 328 7.49 -7.26 8.52
C ASP A 328 6.16 -7.30 9.31
N GLU A 329 5.12 -7.93 8.76
CA GLU A 329 3.81 -8.03 9.39
C GLU A 329 3.84 -8.73 10.77
N ALA A 330 4.89 -9.52 11.06
CA ALA A 330 5.11 -10.22 12.33
C ALA A 330 6.12 -9.53 13.26
N GLY A 331 6.63 -8.35 12.89
CA GLY A 331 7.59 -7.59 13.70
C GLY A 331 9.06 -7.95 13.48
N LYS A 332 9.39 -8.82 12.52
CA LYS A 332 10.78 -9.17 12.20
C LYS A 332 11.45 -8.00 11.49
N MET A 333 12.52 -7.49 12.09
CA MET A 333 13.24 -6.31 11.58
C MET A 333 14.20 -6.65 10.43
N PHE A 334 14.32 -5.71 9.50
CA PHE A 334 15.32 -5.73 8.43
C PHE A 334 15.73 -4.30 8.04
N LEU A 335 16.91 -4.16 7.44
CA LEU A 335 17.37 -2.92 6.83
C LEU A 335 16.99 -2.90 5.34
N TRP A 336 16.25 -1.89 4.93
CA TRP A 336 15.92 -1.62 3.54
C TRP A 336 16.86 -0.57 2.96
N VAL A 337 17.49 -0.88 1.82
CA VAL A 337 18.36 0.02 1.06
C VAL A 337 17.68 0.38 -0.26
N THR A 338 17.43 1.67 -0.49
CA THR A 338 16.76 2.16 -1.70
C THR A 338 17.27 3.54 -2.08
N THR A 339 16.56 4.24 -2.96
CA THR A 339 16.80 5.65 -3.31
C THR A 339 16.32 6.58 -2.20
N VAL A 340 16.87 7.80 -2.14
CA VAL A 340 16.37 8.81 -1.17
C VAL A 340 14.88 9.10 -1.37
N ASP A 341 14.41 9.12 -2.61
CA ASP A 341 13.02 9.42 -2.99
C ASP A 341 12.06 8.37 -2.43
N ASP A 342 12.38 7.08 -2.57
CA ASP A 342 11.55 5.99 -2.07
C ASP A 342 11.52 5.94 -0.54
N ALA A 343 12.67 6.18 0.11
CA ALA A 343 12.72 6.26 1.57
C ALA A 343 11.88 7.43 2.09
N GLN A 344 11.93 8.58 1.40
CA GLN A 344 11.11 9.73 1.78
C GLN A 344 9.62 9.49 1.51
N ALA A 345 9.26 8.86 0.39
CA ALA A 345 7.88 8.49 0.07
C ALA A 345 7.29 7.57 1.16
N PHE A 346 8.04 6.55 1.57
CA PHE A 346 7.67 5.67 2.68
C PHE A 346 7.44 6.46 3.98
N ARG A 347 8.41 7.31 4.37
CA ARG A 347 8.29 8.11 5.60
C ARG A 347 7.09 9.04 5.58
N ASN A 348 6.82 9.69 4.45
CA ASN A 348 5.67 10.58 4.28
C ASN A 348 4.35 9.82 4.42
N ARG A 349 4.25 8.64 3.81
CA ARG A 349 3.05 7.79 3.86
C ARG A 349 2.72 7.36 5.29
N PHE A 350 3.74 7.04 6.09
CA PHE A 350 3.57 6.60 7.48
C PHE A 350 3.76 7.72 8.53
N ALA A 351 3.86 8.98 8.12
CA ALA A 351 4.00 10.12 9.03
C ALA A 351 2.77 10.35 9.92
N HIS A 352 1.58 9.97 9.43
CA HIS A 352 0.30 10.17 10.11
C HIS A 352 -0.20 8.96 10.92
N VAL A 353 0.45 7.80 10.77
CA VAL A 353 0.16 6.62 11.59
C VAL A 353 0.79 6.88 12.96
N LYS A 354 -0.01 7.46 13.87
CA LYS A 354 0.40 7.66 15.26
C LYS A 354 0.73 6.29 15.86
N GLN A 355 1.96 6.15 16.33
CA GLN A 355 2.36 5.09 17.25
C GLN A 355 1.36 5.14 18.41
N LYS A 356 0.58 4.06 18.58
CA LYS A 356 -0.37 3.93 19.68
C LYS A 356 0.35 3.50 20.94
#